data_AF-C8W7A4-F1
#
_entry.id   AF-C8W7A4-F1
#
_cell.length_a   1.000
_cell.length_b   1.000
_cell.length_c   1.000
_cell.angle_alpha   90.00
_cell.angle_beta   90.00
_cell.angle_gamma   90.00
#
_symmetry.space_group_name_H-M   'P 1'
#
loop_
_entity.id
_entity.type
_entity.pdbx_description
1 polymer ?
#
loop_
_entity_poly.entity_id
_entity_poly.type
_entity_poly.pdbx_seq_one_letter_code
_entity_poly.pdbx_strand_id
1 'polypeptide(L)'
;MFFIVASLIALLTLVYLVASGFVRVVSYFWGWLSSGEKIDGVASNASDDATANVSPTDISSGMSDDALVAPQSTSFSKPKSKPTQADLSAYLDEMHLGWYQVVILFFVGCMAGLLIEEIWMLITAGLTESRVGLIWGPFSPLYGTGAVFLTVICYQLHKHHANNLVIFLVSVVVGGTLEQLTGWGMKEIFHSESWTYAHLPDTITQWVAWRFLGFWGILGLIWCRFIMPRALYRIGEPTSKRQAIFITLLTVYLVADITMTVACLARKAQRDTGIPPSNAFEVWVDNYFDDSFVSARFQNMTFTSQTSVEKS
;
A
#
# COMPACT_ATOMS: atom_id res chain seq x y z
N MET A 1 -6.93 -33.37 -28.04
CA MET A 1 -5.91 -33.21 -26.96
C MET A 1 -4.74 -32.33 -27.40
N PHE A 2 -4.06 -32.61 -28.52
CA PHE A 2 -2.93 -31.79 -29.02
C PHE A 2 -3.26 -30.30 -29.26
N PHE A 3 -4.39 -30.00 -29.91
CA PHE A 3 -4.84 -28.61 -30.13
C PHE A 3 -5.10 -27.85 -28.82
N ILE A 4 -5.70 -28.49 -27.82
CA ILE A 4 -5.97 -27.87 -26.51
C ILE A 4 -4.65 -27.54 -25.80
N VAL A 5 -3.70 -28.48 -25.81
CA VAL A 5 -2.37 -28.27 -25.21
C VAL A 5 -1.61 -27.17 -25.95
N ALA A 6 -1.64 -27.16 -27.29
CA ALA A 6 -1.00 -26.12 -28.10
C ALA A 6 -1.62 -24.73 -27.85
N SER A 7 -2.95 -24.64 -27.79
CA SER A 7 -3.65 -23.39 -27.46
C SER A 7 -3.36 -22.91 -26.04
N LEU A 8 -3.28 -23.81 -25.05
CA LEU A 8 -2.92 -23.45 -23.68
C LEU A 8 -1.48 -22.94 -23.59
N ILE A 9 -0.53 -23.60 -24.26
CA ILE A 9 0.86 -23.14 -24.32
C ILE A 9 0.94 -21.76 -24.99
N ALA A 10 0.24 -21.55 -26.11
CA ALA A 10 0.19 -20.25 -26.78
C ALA A 10 -0.43 -19.14 -25.90
N LEU A 11 -1.46 -19.46 -25.12
CA LEU A 11 -2.05 -18.52 -24.17
C LEU A 11 -1.07 -18.18 -23.04
N LEU A 12 -0.43 -19.19 -22.43
CA LEU A 12 0.52 -18.99 -21.36
C LEU A 12 1.77 -18.22 -21.82
N THR A 13 2.26 -18.46 -23.03
CA THR A 13 3.37 -17.69 -23.60
C THR A 13 2.96 -16.26 -23.91
N LEU A 14 1.75 -16.02 -24.42
CA LEU A 14 1.22 -14.67 -24.62
C LEU A 14 1.11 -13.91 -23.29
N VAL A 15 0.52 -14.53 -22.26
CA VAL A 15 0.42 -13.95 -20.92
C VAL A 15 1.81 -13.62 -20.36
N TYR A 16 2.77 -14.54 -20.50
CA TYR A 16 4.14 -14.32 -20.08
C TYR A 16 4.82 -13.15 -20.84
N LEU A 17 4.63 -13.05 -22.16
CA LEU A 17 5.18 -11.96 -22.97
C LEU A 17 4.59 -10.61 -22.59
N VAL A 18 3.27 -10.55 -22.37
CA VAL A 18 2.59 -9.32 -21.93
C VAL A 18 3.09 -8.91 -20.54
N ALA A 19 3.13 -9.84 -19.59
CA ALA A 19 3.60 -9.58 -18.23
C ALA A 19 5.08 -9.14 -18.22
N SER A 20 5.94 -9.84 -18.95
CA SER A 20 7.37 -9.49 -19.04
C SER A 20 7.61 -8.17 -19.77
N GLY A 21 6.84 -7.88 -20.82
CA GLY A 21 6.84 -6.58 -21.50
C GLY A 21 6.46 -5.45 -20.54
N PHE A 22 5.38 -5.62 -19.79
CA PHE A 22 4.95 -4.67 -18.78
C PHE A 22 6.02 -4.45 -17.70
N VAL A 23 6.61 -5.51 -17.15
CA VAL A 23 7.69 -5.43 -16.15
C VAL A 23 8.89 -4.65 -16.71
N ARG A 24 9.26 -4.87 -17.98
CA ARG A 24 10.34 -4.10 -18.62
C ARG A 24 9.99 -2.62 -18.68
N VAL A 25 8.81 -2.27 -19.18
CA VAL A 25 8.35 -0.86 -19.27
C VAL A 25 8.38 -0.19 -17.90
N VAL A 26 7.84 -0.84 -16.87
CA VAL A 26 7.88 -0.33 -15.49
C VAL A 26 9.31 -0.16 -15.00
N SER A 27 10.19 -1.12 -15.28
CA SER A 27 11.61 -1.06 -14.89
C SER A 27 12.35 0.08 -15.60
N TYR A 28 12.10 0.28 -16.90
CA TYR A 28 12.64 1.41 -17.66
C TYR A 28 12.14 2.75 -17.12
N PHE A 29 10.83 2.84 -16.83
CA PHE A 29 10.22 4.03 -16.26
C PHE A 29 10.82 4.35 -14.88
N TRP A 30 11.00 3.34 -14.02
CA TRP A 30 11.64 3.51 -12.72
C TRP A 30 13.11 3.92 -12.85
N GLY A 31 13.83 3.34 -13.81
CA GLY A 31 15.19 3.75 -14.16
C GLY A 31 15.24 5.22 -14.56
N TRP A 32 14.35 5.65 -15.47
CA TRP A 32 14.23 7.03 -15.92
C TRP A 32 13.86 8.01 -14.79
N LEU A 33 12.98 7.60 -13.87
CA LEU A 33 12.67 8.35 -12.66
C LEU A 33 13.93 8.52 -11.80
N SER A 34 14.68 7.43 -11.58
CA SER A 34 15.89 7.46 -10.75
C SER A 34 17.05 8.28 -11.35
N SER A 35 17.12 8.38 -12.69
CA SER A 35 18.14 9.15 -13.42
C SER A 35 17.90 10.67 -13.45
N GLY A 36 16.94 11.18 -12.68
CA GLY A 36 16.69 12.61 -12.56
C GLY A 36 17.80 13.35 -11.79
N GLU A 37 17.71 14.67 -11.75
CA GLU A 37 18.55 15.50 -10.89
C GLU A 37 18.46 15.02 -9.43
N LYS A 38 19.61 14.87 -8.77
CA LYS A 38 19.67 14.38 -7.39
C LYS A 38 19.10 15.45 -6.45
N ILE A 39 18.59 15.01 -5.31
CA ILE A 39 18.13 15.92 -4.26
C ILE A 39 19.37 16.34 -3.45
N ASP A 40 19.76 17.62 -3.58
CA ASP A 40 20.89 18.19 -2.86
C ASP A 40 20.62 18.15 -1.35
N GLY A 41 21.55 17.54 -0.59
CA GLY A 41 21.41 17.29 0.84
C GLY A 41 21.47 15.82 1.25
N VAL A 42 21.36 14.86 0.31
CA VAL A 42 21.60 13.42 0.55
C VAL A 42 22.97 12.96 0.00
N ALA A 43 23.63 13.79 -0.81
CA ALA A 43 24.85 13.44 -1.55
C ALA A 43 26.05 14.38 -1.34
N SER A 44 26.10 15.17 -0.25
CA SER A 44 27.23 16.10 -0.01
C SER A 44 28.45 15.51 0.69
N ASN A 45 28.57 14.17 0.82
CA ASN A 45 29.78 13.53 1.33
C ASN A 45 30.46 12.62 0.29
N ALA A 46 30.14 12.78 -1.00
CA ALA A 46 30.65 11.89 -2.05
C ALA A 46 31.16 12.66 -3.27
N SER A 47 32.07 13.61 -3.05
CA SER A 47 32.98 14.10 -4.07
C SER A 47 34.01 15.02 -3.43
N ASP A 48 35.13 14.46 -2.98
CA ASP A 48 36.46 15.06 -3.04
C ASP A 48 37.46 13.98 -2.64
N ASP A 49 37.71 13.04 -3.56
CA ASP A 49 39.05 12.47 -3.62
C ASP A 49 39.33 11.94 -5.02
N ALA A 50 39.91 12.80 -5.85
CA ALA A 50 40.61 12.38 -7.04
C ALA A 50 41.77 13.33 -7.33
N THR A 51 42.97 12.75 -7.31
CA THR A 51 44.23 13.17 -7.95
C THR A 51 45.20 14.05 -7.14
N ALA A 52 46.20 13.41 -6.52
CA ALA A 52 47.62 13.72 -6.77
C ALA A 52 48.55 12.63 -6.19
N ASN A 53 49.21 11.87 -7.08
CA ASN A 53 50.42 11.08 -6.79
C ASN A 53 51.65 11.99 -6.91
N VAL A 54 52.51 12.11 -5.88
CA VAL A 54 53.99 12.26 -6.02
C VAL A 54 54.72 11.81 -4.72
N SER A 55 55.56 10.78 -4.88
CA SER A 55 56.82 10.34 -4.22
C SER A 55 57.14 10.48 -2.71
N PRO A 56 58.04 9.61 -2.16
CA PRO A 56 58.32 9.46 -0.74
C PRO A 56 59.62 10.15 -0.28
N THR A 57 59.59 10.85 0.86
CA THR A 57 60.78 11.09 1.71
C THR A 57 60.40 11.44 3.16
N ASP A 58 60.96 10.67 4.09
CA ASP A 58 61.65 11.06 5.33
C ASP A 58 60.93 11.68 6.56
N ILE A 59 61.16 10.96 7.68
CA ILE A 59 61.53 11.39 9.05
C ILE A 59 60.42 11.66 10.10
N SER A 60 60.60 10.90 11.20
CA SER A 60 60.06 10.94 12.58
C SER A 60 59.38 12.20 13.12
N SER A 61 58.33 12.02 13.93
CA SER A 61 58.33 12.24 15.40
C SER A 61 56.92 12.23 16.01
N GLY A 62 56.78 11.68 17.24
CA GLY A 62 55.99 12.26 18.33
C GLY A 62 54.46 12.13 18.38
N MET A 63 53.99 11.18 19.21
CA MET A 63 53.04 11.31 20.34
C MET A 63 51.72 12.14 20.23
N SER A 64 50.66 11.46 20.72
CA SER A 64 49.37 11.92 21.31
C SER A 64 48.36 12.65 20.42
N ASP A 65 47.16 12.07 20.28
CA ASP A 65 45.91 12.66 20.80
C ASP A 65 44.73 11.68 20.74
N ASP A 66 44.00 11.59 21.85
CA ASP A 66 42.72 10.91 22.00
C ASP A 66 41.65 11.62 21.15
N ALA A 67 41.02 10.91 20.22
CA ALA A 67 39.87 11.42 19.47
C ALA A 67 38.72 10.41 19.50
N LEU A 68 37.57 10.88 19.98
CA LEU A 68 36.28 10.18 20.00
C LEU A 68 35.93 9.62 18.61
N VAL A 69 35.67 8.31 18.56
CA VAL A 69 35.14 7.64 17.37
C VAL A 69 33.65 7.98 17.23
N ALA A 70 33.33 8.92 16.34
CA ALA A 70 31.98 9.10 15.83
C ALA A 70 31.60 7.93 14.90
N PRO A 71 30.35 7.43 14.91
CA PRO A 71 29.96 6.29 14.11
C PRO A 71 29.92 6.69 12.63
N GLN A 72 30.75 6.04 11.81
CA GLN A 72 30.75 6.22 10.38
C GLN A 72 29.44 5.68 9.80
N SER A 73 28.63 6.55 9.21
CA SER A 73 27.47 6.17 8.40
C SER A 73 27.96 5.40 7.17
N THR A 74 27.80 4.08 7.17
CA THR A 74 28.13 3.26 6.02
C THR A 74 27.12 3.52 4.91
N SER A 75 27.56 4.22 3.86
CA SER A 75 26.79 4.40 2.63
C SER A 75 26.50 3.02 2.02
N PHE A 76 25.23 2.58 2.14
CA PHE A 76 24.78 1.28 1.63
C PHE A 76 24.76 1.26 0.11
N SER A 77 25.87 0.81 -0.48
CA SER A 77 25.95 0.39 -1.87
C SER A 77 25.15 -0.91 -2.02
N LYS A 78 23.98 -0.90 -2.69
CA LYS A 78 23.13 -2.10 -2.86
C LYS A 78 23.94 -3.28 -3.43
N PRO A 79 24.13 -4.40 -2.69
CA PRO A 79 24.86 -5.56 -3.21
C PRO A 79 24.02 -6.34 -4.24
N LYS A 80 24.69 -7.04 -5.17
CA LYS A 80 24.07 -7.84 -6.26
C LYS A 80 23.41 -9.16 -5.79
N SER A 81 23.48 -9.52 -4.51
CA SER A 81 22.82 -10.69 -3.90
C SER A 81 21.47 -10.32 -3.24
N LYS A 82 20.56 -11.29 -3.08
CA LYS A 82 19.32 -11.06 -2.31
C LYS A 82 19.69 -10.69 -0.85
N PRO A 83 19.12 -9.61 -0.28
CA PRO A 83 19.47 -9.19 1.08
C PRO A 83 19.06 -10.26 2.09
N THR A 84 19.92 -10.49 3.08
CA THR A 84 19.64 -11.38 4.20
C THR A 84 18.66 -10.72 5.17
N GLN A 85 18.08 -11.50 6.10
CA GLN A 85 17.18 -10.94 7.10
C GLN A 85 17.89 -9.98 8.06
N ALA A 86 19.20 -10.17 8.29
CA ALA A 86 20.02 -9.27 9.08
C ALA A 86 20.20 -7.92 8.38
N ASP A 87 20.52 -7.94 7.07
CA ASP A 87 20.65 -6.72 6.26
C ASP A 87 19.35 -5.91 6.24
N LEU A 88 18.22 -6.60 6.09
CA LEU A 88 16.90 -5.96 6.12
C LEU A 88 16.59 -5.34 7.49
N SER A 89 17.00 -5.98 8.58
CA SER A 89 16.81 -5.45 9.94
C SER A 89 17.66 -4.19 10.14
N ALA A 90 18.96 -4.26 9.82
CA ALA A 90 19.87 -3.13 9.95
C ALA A 90 19.39 -1.92 9.13
N TYR A 91 18.91 -2.17 7.90
CA TYR A 91 18.32 -1.11 7.08
C TYR A 91 17.11 -0.45 7.74
N LEU A 92 16.21 -1.24 8.36
CA LEU A 92 15.02 -0.70 9.02
C LEU A 92 15.34 0.10 10.28
N ASP A 93 16.41 -0.25 10.99
CA ASP A 93 16.86 0.45 12.18
C ASP A 93 17.37 1.86 11.83
N GLU A 94 18.05 2.01 10.69
CA GLU A 94 18.59 3.28 10.19
C GLU A 94 17.58 4.12 9.41
N MET A 95 16.73 3.49 8.58
CA MET A 95 15.78 4.19 7.73
C MET A 95 14.73 4.94 8.55
N HIS A 96 14.31 6.11 8.10
CA HIS A 96 13.12 6.81 8.61
C HIS A 96 11.90 6.56 7.71
N LEU A 97 10.78 6.15 8.32
CA LEU A 97 9.51 6.02 7.60
C LEU A 97 8.94 7.42 7.32
N GLY A 98 9.00 7.86 6.06
CA GLY A 98 8.53 9.16 5.61
C GLY A 98 7.32 9.10 4.68
N TRP A 99 6.90 10.29 4.23
CA TRP A 99 5.75 10.46 3.33
C TRP A 99 5.92 9.65 2.02
N TYR A 100 7.14 9.59 1.50
CA TYR A 100 7.46 8.89 0.25
C TYR A 100 7.11 7.41 0.33
N GLN A 101 7.55 6.73 1.39
CA GLN A 101 7.27 5.32 1.61
C GLN A 101 5.78 5.08 1.85
N VAL A 102 5.13 5.96 2.63
CA VAL A 102 3.69 5.87 2.93
C VAL A 102 2.84 5.93 1.66
N VAL A 103 3.09 6.89 0.77
CA VAL A 103 2.31 7.02 -0.47
C VAL A 103 2.52 5.81 -1.39
N ILE A 104 3.74 5.31 -1.52
CA ILE A 104 4.02 4.13 -2.34
C ILE A 104 3.36 2.89 -1.75
N LEU A 105 3.47 2.69 -0.43
CA LEU A 105 2.82 1.57 0.27
C LEU A 105 1.31 1.64 0.13
N PHE A 106 0.72 2.83 0.26
CA PHE A 106 -0.71 3.03 0.06
C PHE A 106 -1.12 2.66 -1.36
N PHE A 107 -0.46 3.24 -2.36
CA PHE A 107 -0.79 3.02 -3.77
C PHE A 107 -0.65 1.55 -4.18
N VAL A 108 0.48 0.93 -3.84
CA VAL A 108 0.71 -0.50 -4.13
C VAL A 108 -0.24 -1.37 -3.31
N GLY A 109 -0.51 -1.03 -2.05
CA GLY A 109 -1.45 -1.73 -1.18
C GLY A 109 -2.88 -1.72 -1.73
N CYS A 110 -3.34 -0.58 -2.26
CA CYS A 110 -4.64 -0.45 -2.92
C CYS A 110 -4.81 -1.46 -4.05
N MET A 111 -3.82 -1.59 -4.92
CA MET A 111 -3.87 -2.50 -6.07
C MET A 111 -3.62 -3.95 -5.66
N ALA A 112 -2.63 -4.21 -4.81
CA ALA A 112 -2.26 -5.55 -4.38
C ALA A 112 -3.37 -6.22 -3.58
N GLY A 113 -4.04 -5.49 -2.70
CA GLY A 113 -5.19 -6.01 -1.94
C GLY A 113 -6.33 -6.42 -2.86
N LEU A 114 -6.65 -5.60 -3.87
CA LEU A 114 -7.67 -5.93 -4.87
C LEU A 114 -7.31 -7.20 -5.65
N LEU A 115 -6.07 -7.31 -6.12
CA LEU A 115 -5.62 -8.49 -6.85
C LEU A 115 -5.67 -9.75 -5.99
N ILE A 116 -5.26 -9.65 -4.72
CA ILE A 116 -5.31 -10.78 -3.78
C ILE A 116 -6.75 -11.21 -3.54
N GLU A 117 -7.66 -10.25 -3.33
CA GLU A 117 -9.07 -10.55 -3.07
C GLU A 117 -9.76 -11.12 -4.32
N GLU A 118 -9.48 -10.59 -5.51
CA GLU A 118 -10.02 -11.09 -6.76
C GLU A 118 -9.58 -12.54 -7.03
N ILE A 119 -8.30 -12.85 -6.79
CA ILE A 119 -7.77 -14.23 -6.88
C ILE A 119 -8.46 -15.12 -5.85
N TRP A 120 -8.61 -14.65 -4.60
CA TRP A 120 -9.28 -15.40 -3.55
C TRP A 120 -10.72 -15.74 -3.92
N MET A 121 -11.50 -14.74 -4.33
CA MET A 121 -12.90 -14.89 -4.73
C MET A 121 -13.06 -15.82 -5.95
N LEU A 122 -12.16 -15.72 -6.92
CA LEU A 122 -12.15 -16.61 -8.07
C LEU A 122 -11.94 -18.07 -7.65
N ILE A 123 -11.01 -18.32 -6.71
CA ILE A 123 -10.70 -19.67 -6.22
C ILE A 123 -11.83 -20.22 -5.34
N THR A 124 -12.39 -19.41 -4.43
CA THR A 124 -13.34 -19.91 -3.43
C THR A 124 -14.78 -19.91 -3.90
N ALA A 125 -15.17 -18.92 -4.72
CA ALA A 125 -16.56 -18.71 -5.14
C ALA A 125 -16.75 -18.81 -6.67
N GLY A 126 -15.68 -18.80 -7.46
CA GLY A 126 -15.78 -18.77 -8.92
C GLY A 126 -16.32 -17.44 -9.47
N LEU A 127 -16.29 -16.38 -8.65
CA LEU A 127 -16.84 -15.06 -8.97
C LEU A 127 -15.71 -14.05 -9.22
N THR A 128 -15.90 -13.20 -10.23
CA THR A 128 -15.03 -12.05 -10.52
C THR A 128 -15.81 -10.77 -10.28
N GLU A 129 -16.01 -10.43 -9.00
CA GLU A 129 -16.65 -9.16 -8.62
C GLU A 129 -15.58 -8.08 -8.42
N SER A 130 -15.80 -6.92 -9.04
CA SER A 130 -14.97 -5.75 -8.82
C SER A 130 -15.22 -5.19 -7.43
N ARG A 131 -14.18 -5.20 -6.59
CA ARG A 131 -14.19 -4.68 -5.20
C ARG A 131 -13.46 -3.37 -5.04
N VAL A 132 -13.31 -2.66 -6.14
CA VAL A 132 -12.59 -1.41 -6.20
C VAL A 132 -13.30 -0.36 -5.34
N GLY A 133 -12.52 0.43 -4.60
CA GLY A 133 -13.02 1.39 -3.63
C GLY A 133 -13.02 2.85 -4.10
N LEU A 134 -12.45 3.16 -5.27
CA LEU A 134 -12.44 4.50 -5.87
C LEU A 134 -13.07 4.52 -7.26
N ILE A 135 -13.47 5.70 -7.70
CA ILE A 135 -14.07 5.90 -9.02
C ILE A 135 -13.03 5.80 -10.13
N TRP A 136 -11.86 6.42 -9.96
CA TRP A 136 -10.83 6.44 -11.00
C TRP A 136 -9.74 5.39 -10.78
N GLY A 137 -9.88 4.26 -11.47
CA GLY A 137 -8.84 3.23 -11.52
C GLY A 137 -8.93 2.17 -10.43
N PRO A 138 -8.05 1.15 -10.45
CA PRO A 138 -8.17 -0.06 -9.65
C PRO A 138 -7.60 0.15 -8.23
N PHE A 139 -8.18 1.07 -7.47
CA PHE A 139 -7.71 1.41 -6.12
C PHE A 139 -8.76 1.10 -5.06
N SER A 140 -8.36 0.34 -4.04
CA SER A 140 -9.15 0.17 -2.82
C SER A 140 -8.44 0.87 -1.65
N PRO A 141 -8.91 2.07 -1.23
CA PRO A 141 -8.32 2.81 -0.12
C PRO A 141 -8.32 2.02 1.18
N LEU A 142 -9.25 1.09 1.33
CA LEU A 142 -9.29 0.16 2.47
C LEU A 142 -8.01 -0.68 2.54
N TYR A 143 -7.59 -1.27 1.42
CA TYR A 143 -6.37 -2.07 1.36
C TYR A 143 -5.10 -1.24 1.43
N GLY A 144 -5.07 -0.07 0.78
CA GLY A 144 -3.95 0.88 0.91
C GLY A 144 -3.76 1.33 2.35
N THR A 145 -4.84 1.70 3.03
CA THR A 145 -4.83 2.11 4.44
C THR A 145 -4.39 0.97 5.34
N GLY A 146 -4.92 -0.25 5.13
CA GLY A 146 -4.51 -1.44 5.87
C GLY A 146 -3.02 -1.73 5.74
N ALA A 147 -2.46 -1.65 4.53
CA ALA A 147 -1.04 -1.85 4.28
C ALA A 147 -0.16 -0.79 4.98
N VAL A 148 -0.56 0.49 4.91
CA VAL A 148 0.15 1.58 5.60
C VAL A 148 0.07 1.39 7.11
N PHE A 149 -1.11 1.13 7.65
CA PHE A 149 -1.32 1.02 9.10
C PHE A 149 -0.58 -0.17 9.69
N LEU A 150 -0.67 -1.35 9.05
CA LEU A 150 0.14 -2.51 9.43
C LEU A 150 1.63 -2.19 9.35
N THR A 151 2.08 -1.47 8.34
CA THR A 151 3.50 -1.08 8.22
C THR A 151 3.93 -0.16 9.34
N VAL A 152 3.17 0.89 9.66
CA VAL A 152 3.51 1.82 10.75
C VAL A 152 3.63 1.06 12.08
N ILE A 153 2.66 0.21 12.39
CA ILE A 153 2.65 -0.55 13.65
C ILE A 153 3.80 -1.57 13.68
N CYS A 154 3.98 -2.34 12.62
CA CYS A 154 5.06 -3.32 12.54
C CYS A 154 6.44 -2.66 12.58
N TYR A 155 6.58 -1.47 11.99
CA TYR A 155 7.81 -0.69 12.02
C TYR A 155 8.14 -0.22 13.43
N GLN A 156 7.15 0.27 14.18
CA GLN A 156 7.33 0.61 15.60
C GLN A 156 7.65 -0.62 16.45
N LEU A 157 6.95 -1.73 16.23
CA LEU A 157 7.23 -2.99 16.93
C LEU A 157 8.64 -3.52 16.63
N HIS A 158 9.11 -3.35 15.39
CA HIS A 158 10.47 -3.68 15.00
C HIS A 158 11.51 -2.85 15.76
N LYS A 159 11.32 -1.52 15.81
CA LYS A 159 12.21 -0.61 16.56
C LYS A 159 12.27 -0.89 18.06
N HIS A 160 11.19 -1.44 18.63
CA HIS A 160 11.16 -1.87 20.02
C HIS A 160 11.58 -3.34 20.22
N HIS A 161 12.12 -3.99 19.19
CA HIS A 161 12.54 -5.39 19.20
C HIS A 161 11.47 -6.35 19.77
N ALA A 162 10.20 -6.10 19.42
CA ALA A 162 9.08 -6.90 19.89
C ALA A 162 9.22 -8.37 19.45
N ASN A 163 8.90 -9.29 20.37
CA ASN A 163 8.88 -10.71 20.04
C ASN A 163 7.63 -11.07 19.21
N ASN A 164 7.63 -12.29 18.64
CA ASN A 164 6.54 -12.75 17.78
C ASN A 164 5.17 -12.76 18.48
N LEU A 165 5.11 -13.09 19.78
CA LEU A 165 3.85 -13.11 20.51
C LEU A 165 3.26 -11.70 20.64
N VAL A 166 4.10 -10.70 20.94
CA VAL A 166 3.68 -9.29 21.01
C VAL A 166 3.19 -8.82 19.65
N ILE A 167 3.92 -9.11 18.56
CA ILE A 167 3.48 -8.75 17.20
C ILE A 167 2.10 -9.36 16.90
N PHE A 168 1.93 -10.66 17.16
CA PHE A 168 0.66 -11.34 16.95
C PHE A 168 -0.49 -10.67 17.72
N LEU A 169 -0.32 -10.46 19.03
CA LEU A 169 -1.37 -9.90 19.88
C LEU A 169 -1.70 -8.44 19.52
N VAL A 170 -0.68 -7.63 19.21
CA VAL A 170 -0.92 -6.25 18.76
C VAL A 170 -1.68 -6.26 17.43
N SER A 171 -1.28 -7.11 16.47
CA SER A 171 -1.97 -7.23 15.19
C SER A 171 -3.40 -7.74 15.32
N VAL A 172 -3.69 -8.64 16.26
CA VAL A 172 -5.07 -9.06 16.61
C VAL A 172 -5.92 -7.85 17.03
N VAL A 173 -5.44 -7.06 17.99
CA VAL A 173 -6.19 -5.92 18.54
C VAL A 173 -6.39 -4.85 17.46
N VAL A 174 -5.33 -4.54 16.74
CA VAL A 174 -5.28 -3.53 15.67
C VAL A 174 -6.20 -3.91 14.52
N GLY A 175 -6.09 -5.14 14.02
CA GLY A 175 -6.91 -5.65 12.92
C GLY A 175 -8.39 -5.69 13.29
N GLY A 176 -8.73 -6.21 14.47
CA GLY A 176 -10.11 -6.21 14.96
C GLY A 176 -10.69 -4.81 15.14
N THR A 177 -9.88 -3.86 15.63
CA THR A 177 -10.31 -2.46 15.75
C THR A 177 -10.54 -1.83 14.38
N LEU A 178 -9.67 -2.11 13.40
CA LEU A 178 -9.86 -1.64 12.03
C LEU A 178 -11.14 -2.20 11.40
N GLU A 179 -11.40 -3.49 11.53
CA GLU A 179 -12.63 -4.12 11.03
C GLU A 179 -13.87 -3.48 11.67
N GLN A 180 -13.83 -3.33 13.00
CA GLN A 180 -14.91 -2.71 13.75
C GLN A 180 -15.20 -1.28 13.28
N LEU A 181 -14.17 -0.44 13.17
CA LEU A 181 -14.34 0.96 12.78
C LEU A 181 -14.74 1.09 11.32
N THR A 182 -14.18 0.26 10.44
CA THR A 182 -14.50 0.32 9.01
C THR A 182 -15.94 -0.11 8.77
N GLY A 183 -16.36 -1.26 9.31
CA GLY A 183 -17.74 -1.73 9.17
C GLY A 183 -18.75 -0.76 9.77
N TRP A 184 -18.44 -0.22 10.96
CA TRP A 184 -19.28 0.80 11.60
C TRP A 184 -19.36 2.09 10.79
N GLY A 185 -18.23 2.59 10.28
CA GLY A 185 -18.19 3.77 9.44
C GLY A 185 -18.96 3.61 8.14
N MET A 186 -18.91 2.43 7.50
CA MET A 186 -19.70 2.14 6.29
C MET A 186 -21.21 2.24 6.56
N LYS A 187 -21.66 1.66 7.68
CA LYS A 187 -23.07 1.68 8.06
C LYS A 187 -23.55 3.07 8.43
N GLU A 188 -22.79 3.80 9.22
CA GLU A 188 -23.21 5.09 9.76
C GLU A 188 -23.11 6.23 8.73
N ILE A 189 -22.04 6.25 7.94
CA ILE A 189 -21.75 7.36 7.01
C ILE A 189 -22.37 7.12 5.64
N PHE A 190 -22.35 5.88 5.16
CA PHE A 190 -22.74 5.55 3.78
C PHE A 190 -24.02 4.71 3.69
N HIS A 191 -24.62 4.34 4.83
CA HIS A 191 -25.80 3.45 4.89
C HIS A 191 -25.63 2.18 4.04
N SER A 192 -24.40 1.68 4.01
CA SER A 192 -23.97 0.57 3.17
C SER A 192 -23.32 -0.51 4.02
N GLU A 193 -23.47 -1.75 3.58
CA GLU A 193 -22.81 -2.90 4.17
C GLU A 193 -22.07 -3.69 3.09
N SER A 194 -20.80 -3.97 3.34
CA SER A 194 -19.96 -4.81 2.47
C SER A 194 -19.63 -6.16 3.07
N TRP A 195 -19.67 -6.31 4.41
CA TRP A 195 -19.65 -7.59 5.10
C TRP A 195 -20.38 -7.53 6.44
N THR A 196 -20.89 -8.67 6.88
CA THR A 196 -21.42 -8.89 8.23
C THR A 196 -21.07 -10.30 8.70
N TYR A 197 -20.73 -10.41 9.97
CA TYR A 197 -20.51 -11.66 10.67
C TYR A 197 -21.64 -11.97 11.66
N ALA A 198 -22.71 -11.18 11.69
CA ALA A 198 -23.80 -11.32 12.68
C ALA A 198 -24.41 -12.74 12.77
N HIS A 199 -24.33 -13.52 11.69
CA HIS A 199 -24.86 -14.89 11.61
C HIS A 199 -23.83 -15.98 11.93
N LEU A 200 -22.58 -15.61 12.22
CA LEU A 200 -21.53 -16.55 12.59
C LEU A 200 -21.54 -16.81 14.10
N PRO A 201 -21.34 -18.07 14.53
CA PRO A 201 -21.38 -18.42 15.96
C PRO A 201 -20.21 -17.83 16.77
N ASP A 202 -19.17 -17.36 16.07
CA ASP A 202 -17.94 -16.83 16.64
C ASP A 202 -17.83 -15.29 16.59
N THR A 203 -18.95 -14.63 16.35
CA THR A 203 -19.03 -13.17 16.29
C THR A 203 -18.86 -12.52 17.66
N ILE A 204 -18.05 -11.47 17.69
CA ILE A 204 -17.87 -10.56 18.82
C ILE A 204 -18.76 -9.32 18.59
N THR A 205 -18.76 -8.81 17.36
CA THR A 205 -19.64 -7.73 16.88
C THR A 205 -20.13 -8.06 15.47
N GLN A 206 -21.08 -7.29 14.93
CA GLN A 206 -21.57 -7.52 13.56
C GLN A 206 -20.45 -7.47 12.49
N TRP A 207 -19.26 -6.92 12.78
CA TRP A 207 -18.14 -6.83 11.84
C TRP A 207 -16.86 -7.54 12.29
N VAL A 208 -16.82 -8.11 13.50
CA VAL A 208 -15.63 -8.76 14.07
C VAL A 208 -15.98 -10.15 14.59
N ALA A 209 -15.25 -11.18 14.15
CA ALA A 209 -15.34 -12.53 14.69
C ALA A 209 -13.95 -13.06 15.09
N TRP A 210 -13.88 -13.93 16.12
CA TRP A 210 -12.58 -14.32 16.69
C TRP A 210 -11.69 -15.07 15.69
N ARG A 211 -12.25 -15.79 14.70
CA ARG A 211 -11.46 -16.44 13.64
C ARG A 211 -10.66 -15.41 12.83
N PHE A 212 -11.27 -14.26 12.51
CA PHE A 212 -10.65 -13.21 11.71
C PHE A 212 -9.60 -12.45 12.52
N LEU A 213 -9.81 -12.29 13.83
CA LEU A 213 -8.77 -11.82 14.73
C LEU A 213 -7.49 -12.68 14.66
N GLY A 214 -7.65 -14.01 14.66
CA GLY A 214 -6.52 -14.93 14.48
C GLY A 214 -5.80 -14.73 13.13
N PHE A 215 -6.55 -14.54 12.05
CA PHE A 215 -5.98 -14.21 10.74
C PHE A 215 -5.23 -12.87 10.75
N TRP A 216 -5.72 -11.84 11.43
CA TRP A 216 -5.01 -10.57 11.61
C TRP A 216 -3.70 -10.74 12.37
N GLY A 217 -3.67 -11.57 13.42
CA GLY A 217 -2.44 -11.89 14.13
C GLY A 217 -1.38 -12.57 13.25
N ILE A 218 -1.79 -13.57 12.47
CA ILE A 218 -0.90 -14.26 11.52
C ILE A 218 -0.44 -13.32 10.41
N LEU A 219 -1.36 -12.55 9.84
CA LEU A 219 -1.06 -11.57 8.80
C LEU A 219 -0.06 -10.54 9.30
N GLY A 220 -0.24 -10.02 10.51
CA GLY A 220 0.69 -9.10 11.16
C GLY A 220 2.08 -9.67 11.38
N LEU A 221 2.17 -10.94 11.81
CA LEU A 221 3.45 -11.65 11.90
C LEU A 221 4.16 -11.75 10.54
N ILE A 222 3.42 -12.20 9.51
CA ILE A 222 3.96 -12.32 8.16
C ILE A 222 4.38 -10.95 7.64
N TRP A 223 3.57 -9.92 7.89
CA TRP A 223 3.83 -8.55 7.47
C TRP A 223 5.11 -8.02 8.13
N CYS A 224 5.18 -8.07 9.46
CA CYS A 224 6.30 -7.55 10.24
C CYS A 224 7.62 -8.25 9.92
N ARG A 225 7.60 -9.58 9.76
CA ARG A 225 8.83 -10.36 9.62
C ARG A 225 9.26 -10.53 8.17
N PHE A 226 8.33 -10.52 7.22
CA PHE A 226 8.64 -10.85 5.83
C PHE A 226 8.32 -9.76 4.82
N ILE A 227 7.10 -9.23 4.84
CA ILE A 227 6.62 -8.33 3.78
C ILE A 227 7.21 -6.94 3.95
N MET A 228 6.98 -6.31 5.12
CA MET A 228 7.40 -4.94 5.41
C MET A 228 8.91 -4.72 5.22
N PRO A 229 9.83 -5.54 5.77
CA PRO A 229 11.27 -5.29 5.60
C PRO A 229 11.70 -5.29 4.14
N ARG A 230 11.17 -6.25 3.36
CA ARG A 230 11.47 -6.36 1.93
C ARG A 230 10.81 -5.25 1.11
N ALA A 231 9.61 -4.81 1.49
CA ALA A 231 8.92 -3.72 0.82
C ALA A 231 9.68 -2.41 1.03
N LEU A 232 9.98 -2.05 2.28
CA LEU A 232 10.68 -0.82 2.62
C LEU A 232 12.10 -0.77 2.04
N TYR A 233 12.84 -1.89 2.05
CA TYR A 233 14.16 -1.97 1.41
C TYR A 233 14.11 -1.77 -0.12
N ARG A 234 13.04 -2.25 -0.78
CA ARG A 234 12.87 -2.05 -2.22
C ARG A 234 12.46 -0.62 -2.56
N ILE A 235 11.58 -0.04 -1.75
CA ILE A 235 11.12 1.34 -1.91
C ILE A 235 12.30 2.30 -1.72
N GLY A 236 13.08 2.12 -0.66
CA GLY A 236 14.24 2.97 -0.39
C GLY A 236 13.86 4.41 0.00
N GLU A 237 14.83 5.30 -0.18
CA GLU A 237 14.65 6.75 -0.08
C GLU A 237 14.61 7.39 -1.49
N PRO A 238 13.95 8.54 -1.65
CA PRO A 238 13.91 9.23 -2.94
C PRO A 238 15.32 9.69 -3.35
N THR A 239 15.81 9.19 -4.48
CA THR A 239 17.17 9.49 -4.99
C THR A 239 17.19 10.66 -5.98
N SER A 240 16.03 11.06 -6.51
CA SER A 240 15.93 12.10 -7.54
C SER A 240 14.71 13.02 -7.35
N LYS A 241 14.81 14.26 -7.85
CA LYS A 241 13.71 15.22 -7.90
C LYS A 241 12.51 14.68 -8.71
N ARG A 242 12.77 13.88 -9.76
CA ARG A 242 11.73 13.25 -10.58
C ARG A 242 10.88 12.27 -9.77
N GLN A 243 11.50 11.47 -8.92
CA GLN A 243 10.76 10.58 -8.01
C GLN A 243 9.89 11.38 -7.05
N ALA A 244 10.42 12.44 -6.45
CA ALA A 244 9.65 13.31 -5.56
C ALA A 244 8.44 13.93 -6.29
N ILE A 245 8.64 14.51 -7.48
CA ILE A 245 7.56 15.09 -8.29
C ILE A 245 6.51 14.02 -8.64
N PHE A 246 6.95 12.83 -9.06
CA PHE A 246 6.04 11.75 -9.41
C PHE A 246 5.15 11.32 -8.23
N ILE A 247 5.73 11.13 -7.04
CA ILE A 247 4.94 10.76 -5.85
C ILE A 247 4.03 11.90 -5.40
N THR A 248 4.45 13.16 -5.55
CA THR A 248 3.56 14.30 -5.30
C THR A 248 2.37 14.31 -6.25
N LEU A 249 2.59 14.13 -7.57
CA LEU A 249 1.50 14.03 -8.55
C LEU A 249 0.57 12.85 -8.26
N LEU A 250 1.14 11.71 -7.86
CA LEU A 250 0.38 10.54 -7.46
C LEU A 250 -0.50 10.81 -6.23
N THR A 251 0.03 11.54 -5.26
CA THR A 251 -0.70 11.97 -4.06
C THR A 251 -1.87 12.88 -4.45
N VAL A 252 -1.63 13.89 -5.28
CA VAL A 252 -2.68 14.80 -5.78
C VAL A 252 -3.78 14.03 -6.51
N TYR A 253 -3.41 13.09 -7.36
CA TYR A 253 -4.36 12.23 -8.07
C TYR A 253 -5.22 11.41 -7.11
N LEU A 254 -4.61 10.72 -6.14
CA LEU A 254 -5.35 9.92 -5.15
C LEU A 254 -6.29 10.78 -4.30
N VAL A 255 -5.86 11.97 -3.89
CA VAL A 255 -6.71 12.90 -3.12
C VAL A 255 -7.90 13.36 -3.97
N ALA A 256 -7.68 13.69 -5.24
CA ALA A 256 -8.75 14.07 -6.16
C ALA A 256 -9.76 12.92 -6.36
N ASP A 257 -9.28 11.69 -6.55
CA ASP A 257 -10.12 10.51 -6.73
C ASP A 257 -10.92 10.15 -5.47
N ILE A 258 -10.29 10.19 -4.29
CA ILE A 258 -10.99 10.00 -3.01
C ILE A 258 -12.08 11.06 -2.84
N THR A 259 -11.76 12.33 -3.10
CA THR A 259 -12.72 13.44 -2.97
C THR A 259 -13.91 13.25 -3.92
N MET A 260 -13.63 12.90 -5.18
CA MET A 260 -14.67 12.64 -6.16
C MET A 260 -15.51 11.40 -5.84
N THR A 261 -14.88 10.34 -5.32
CA THR A 261 -15.57 9.14 -4.87
C THR A 261 -16.54 9.45 -3.74
N VAL A 262 -16.10 10.20 -2.73
CA VAL A 262 -16.96 10.63 -1.62
C VAL A 262 -18.11 11.49 -2.14
N ALA A 263 -17.85 12.45 -3.04
CA ALA A 263 -18.89 13.30 -3.62
C ALA A 263 -19.96 12.47 -4.37
N CYS A 264 -19.55 11.49 -5.16
CA CYS A 264 -20.48 10.64 -5.91
C CYS A 264 -21.29 9.71 -5.00
N LEU A 265 -20.68 9.11 -3.98
CA LEU A 265 -21.39 8.28 -3.00
C LEU A 265 -22.37 9.11 -2.17
N ALA A 266 -21.98 10.31 -1.74
CA ALA A 266 -22.87 11.24 -1.04
C ALA A 266 -24.05 11.67 -1.92
N ARG A 267 -23.80 11.97 -3.20
CA ARG A 267 -24.86 12.28 -4.18
C ARG A 267 -25.81 11.11 -4.38
N LYS A 268 -25.28 9.88 -4.51
CA LYS A 268 -26.12 8.68 -4.57
C LYS A 268 -27.02 8.56 -3.33
N ALA A 269 -26.48 8.70 -2.12
CA ALA A 269 -27.26 8.62 -0.89
C ALA A 269 -28.36 9.72 -0.82
N GLN A 270 -28.07 10.92 -1.31
CA GLN A 270 -29.05 12.01 -1.41
C GLN A 270 -30.12 11.72 -2.47
N ARG A 271 -29.78 11.13 -3.63
CA ARG A 271 -30.76 10.68 -4.64
C ARG A 271 -31.68 9.59 -4.10
N ASP A 272 -31.13 8.64 -3.35
CA ASP A 272 -31.89 7.55 -2.72
C ASP A 272 -32.94 8.07 -1.71
N THR A 273 -32.75 9.29 -1.18
CA THR A 273 -33.68 9.99 -0.28
C THR A 273 -34.50 11.09 -0.97
N GLY A 274 -34.40 11.24 -2.28
CA GLY A 274 -35.16 12.22 -3.07
C GLY A 274 -34.67 13.67 -2.97
N ILE A 275 -33.44 13.90 -2.48
CA ILE A 275 -32.85 15.24 -2.35
C ILE A 275 -32.23 15.68 -3.70
N PRO A 276 -32.74 16.76 -4.34
CA PRO A 276 -32.22 17.25 -5.60
C PRO A 276 -30.85 17.93 -5.43
N PRO A 277 -30.03 18.03 -6.49
CA PRO A 277 -28.74 18.71 -6.43
C PRO A 277 -28.90 20.21 -6.13
N SER A 278 -28.04 20.72 -5.26
CA SER A 278 -28.08 22.10 -4.74
C SER A 278 -27.22 23.08 -5.54
N ASN A 279 -26.25 22.59 -6.31
CA ASN A 279 -25.28 23.41 -7.02
C ASN A 279 -24.83 22.77 -8.35
N ALA A 280 -24.11 23.55 -9.17
CA ALA A 280 -23.68 23.13 -10.50
C ALA A 280 -22.75 21.91 -10.49
N PHE A 281 -21.92 21.75 -9.45
CA PHE A 281 -21.05 20.59 -9.31
C PHE A 281 -21.86 19.33 -9.02
N GLU A 282 -22.85 19.39 -8.13
CA GLU A 282 -23.73 18.25 -7.86
C GLU A 282 -24.57 17.86 -9.07
N VAL A 283 -25.07 18.83 -9.84
CA VAL A 283 -25.74 18.56 -11.13
C VAL A 283 -24.80 17.85 -12.10
N TRP A 284 -23.53 18.28 -12.18
CA TRP A 284 -22.53 17.62 -12.99
C TRP A 284 -22.27 16.18 -12.50
N VAL A 285 -22.11 15.97 -11.19
CA VAL A 285 -21.95 14.62 -10.62
C VAL A 285 -23.13 13.72 -10.96
N ASP A 286 -24.36 14.23 -10.83
CA ASP A 286 -25.58 13.45 -11.15
C ASP A 286 -25.66 13.05 -12.63
N ASN A 287 -25.18 13.91 -13.54
CA ASN A 287 -25.22 13.66 -14.98
C ASN A 287 -24.16 12.66 -15.45
N TYR A 288 -22.98 12.63 -14.82
CA TYR A 288 -21.84 11.81 -15.26
C TYR A 288 -21.58 10.58 -14.38
N PHE A 289 -22.05 10.58 -13.13
CA PHE A 289 -21.91 9.50 -12.15
C PHE A 289 -23.29 9.13 -11.58
N ASP A 290 -24.17 8.70 -12.48
CA ASP A 290 -25.51 8.24 -12.15
C ASP A 290 -25.51 6.93 -11.34
N ASP A 291 -26.69 6.49 -10.90
CA ASP A 291 -26.81 5.30 -10.06
C ASP A 291 -26.40 4.01 -10.79
N SER A 292 -26.55 3.97 -12.11
CA SER A 292 -26.11 2.85 -12.96
C SER A 292 -24.59 2.73 -12.94
N PHE A 293 -23.89 3.85 -13.16
CA PHE A 293 -22.44 3.92 -13.08
C PHE A 293 -21.94 3.49 -11.70
N VAL A 294 -22.49 4.08 -10.63
CA VAL A 294 -22.05 3.78 -9.25
C VAL A 294 -22.28 2.31 -8.91
N SER A 295 -23.42 1.73 -9.27
CA SER A 295 -23.71 0.31 -9.01
C SER A 295 -22.82 -0.63 -9.83
N ALA A 296 -22.54 -0.30 -11.09
CA ALA A 296 -21.61 -1.07 -11.91
C ALA A 296 -20.16 -0.98 -11.41
N ARG A 297 -19.78 0.16 -10.81
CA ARG A 297 -18.45 0.43 -10.30
C ARG A 297 -18.17 -0.29 -8.97
N PHE A 298 -19.15 -0.28 -8.07
CA PHE A 298 -19.05 -0.80 -6.70
C PHE A 298 -19.95 -2.03 -6.52
N GLN A 299 -19.62 -3.12 -7.20
CA GLN A 299 -20.46 -4.32 -7.31
C GLN A 299 -20.68 -5.03 -5.96
N ASN A 300 -19.78 -4.82 -4.99
CA ASN A 300 -19.81 -5.45 -3.68
C ASN A 300 -20.52 -4.63 -2.60
N MET A 301 -21.06 -3.44 -2.93
CA MET A 301 -21.78 -2.61 -1.96
C MET A 301 -23.28 -2.81 -2.08
N THR A 302 -23.92 -3.16 -0.96
CA THR A 302 -25.39 -3.15 -0.86
C THR A 302 -25.83 -1.82 -0.23
N PHE A 303 -26.65 -1.07 -0.97
CA PHE A 303 -27.24 0.18 -0.49
C PHE A 303 -28.63 -0.14 0.06
N THR A 304 -28.84 0.06 1.37
CA THR A 304 -30.16 -0.17 1.96
C THR A 304 -31.03 1.06 1.72
N SER A 305 -32.11 0.91 0.95
CA SER A 305 -33.15 1.93 0.86
C SER A 305 -33.94 2.00 2.17
N GLN A 306 -34.14 3.20 2.73
CA GLN A 306 -34.81 3.39 4.02
C GLN A 306 -36.27 2.92 4.07
N THR A 307 -36.86 2.50 2.96
CA THR A 307 -38.25 2.04 2.87
C THR A 307 -38.54 0.75 3.65
N SER A 308 -37.52 0.03 4.12
CA SER A 308 -37.68 -1.23 4.88
C SER A 308 -37.69 -1.05 6.40
N VAL A 309 -37.24 0.09 6.94
CA VAL A 309 -37.12 0.30 8.40
C VAL A 309 -38.45 0.73 9.03
N GLU A 310 -39.40 1.25 8.26
CA GLU A 310 -40.74 1.63 8.75
C GLU A 310 -41.75 0.47 8.84
N LYS A 311 -41.33 -0.78 8.59
CA LYS A 311 -42.24 -1.95 8.60
C LYS A 311 -41.81 -3.13 9.49
N SER A 312 -40.87 -2.94 10.41
CA SER A 312 -40.53 -3.95 11.42
C SER A 312 -41.00 -3.59 12.81
#